data_AF-A0A945L8K1-F1
#
_entry.id   AF-A0A945L8K1-F1
#
_cell.length_a   1.000
_cell.length_b   1.000
_cell.length_c   1.000
_cell.angle_alpha   90.00
_cell.angle_beta   90.00
_cell.angle_gamma   90.00
#
_symmetry.space_group_name_H-M   'P 1'
#
loop_
_entity.id
_entity.type
_entity.pdbx_description
1 polymer ?
#
loop_
_entity_poly.entity_id
_entity_poly.type
_entity_poly.pdbx_seq_one_letter_code
_entity_poly.pdbx_strand_id
1 'polypeptide(L)'
;MYPDALTGLLESVSAQTTLNVDPDPLVIESFDDPSIFKHPFIYINYSDRQDWQLTESEKQALKRYIERGGFIFIDAGISASFLGTQNARSQGQSFAEWRVRPDLAELFKEIVPETSFRPLPRSHGLFRSFHVGLPDSSLLPDTVREFVVNEKWPQGSYSSMGLDVDGRLAVLAMPVIAMGWGRNEVGKWTRSIGFRIRESAEGLSDRLSEAYASGEPFEVTREDGRTDIIYTQNQAMASWVQEAGGDWRVFQYHYSQEISDYAHIFYTQLGVNIVVYAFTH
;
A
#
# COMPACT_ATOMS: atom_id res chain seq x y z
N MET A 1 -9.39 5.16 -8.05
CA MET A 1 -10.36 6.19 -7.63
C MET A 1 -11.18 5.68 -6.46
N TYR A 2 -10.86 6.26 -5.32
CA TYR A 2 -11.58 6.11 -4.07
C TYR A 2 -11.82 7.54 -3.53
N PRO A 3 -12.74 8.30 -4.15
CA PRO A 3 -12.86 9.74 -3.88
C PRO A 3 -13.05 10.05 -2.39
N ASP A 4 -13.89 9.27 -1.72
CA ASP A 4 -14.22 9.43 -0.29
C ASP A 4 -13.28 8.66 0.65
N ALA A 5 -12.16 8.13 0.17
CA ALA A 5 -11.24 7.37 1.02
C ALA A 5 -10.58 8.24 2.10
N LEU A 6 -10.16 9.45 1.77
CA LEU A 6 -9.54 10.32 2.77
C LEU A 6 -10.57 10.71 3.84
N THR A 7 -11.80 11.03 3.44
CA THR A 7 -12.95 11.26 4.33
C THR A 7 -13.17 10.08 5.28
N GLY A 8 -13.35 8.86 4.77
CA GLY A 8 -13.58 7.66 5.60
C GLY A 8 -12.40 7.31 6.52
N LEU A 9 -11.17 7.67 6.15
CA LEU A 9 -10.00 7.56 7.03
C LEU A 9 -10.03 8.62 8.14
N LEU A 10 -10.30 9.88 7.82
CA LEU A 10 -10.34 10.98 8.79
C LEU A 10 -11.52 10.85 9.76
N GLU A 11 -12.69 10.39 9.29
CA GLU A 11 -13.80 9.92 10.14
C GLU A 11 -13.32 8.85 11.14
N SER A 12 -12.57 7.86 10.65
CA SER A 12 -12.08 6.75 11.46
C SER A 12 -11.05 7.22 12.50
N VAL A 13 -10.20 8.20 12.16
CA VAL A 13 -9.24 8.84 13.09
C VAL A 13 -9.98 9.68 14.13
N SER A 14 -10.95 10.50 13.72
CA SER A 14 -11.77 11.34 14.60
C SER A 14 -12.60 10.51 15.59
N ALA A 15 -13.15 9.38 15.15
CA ALA A 15 -13.94 8.47 15.99
C ALA A 15 -13.11 7.64 16.98
N GLN A 16 -11.82 7.43 16.73
CA GLN A 16 -10.96 6.54 17.54
C GLN A 16 -9.93 7.28 18.40
N THR A 17 -9.56 8.50 18.04
CA THR A 17 -8.44 9.25 18.65
C THR A 17 -8.91 10.60 19.18
N THR A 18 -8.03 11.30 19.90
CA THR A 18 -8.27 12.69 20.32
C THR A 18 -7.63 13.71 19.36
N LEU A 19 -7.24 13.29 18.14
CA LEU A 19 -6.71 14.22 17.14
C LEU A 19 -7.86 15.08 16.59
N ASN A 20 -7.69 16.39 16.65
CA ASN A 20 -8.62 17.34 16.07
C ASN A 20 -8.42 17.42 14.54
N VAL A 21 -8.91 16.40 13.83
CA VAL A 21 -8.96 16.35 12.37
C VAL A 21 -10.35 16.73 11.88
N ASP A 22 -10.41 17.50 10.79
CA ASP A 22 -11.65 17.71 10.05
C ASP A 22 -11.89 16.49 9.14
N PRO A 23 -13.05 15.81 9.20
CA PRO A 23 -13.36 14.72 8.29
C PRO A 23 -13.53 15.15 6.82
N ASP A 24 -13.78 16.43 6.54
CA ASP A 24 -13.91 16.96 5.18
C ASP A 24 -12.54 17.44 4.64
N PRO A 25 -11.88 16.71 3.73
CA PRO A 25 -10.53 17.03 3.31
C PRO A 25 -10.48 18.16 2.29
N LEU A 26 -9.56 19.11 2.49
CA LEU A 26 -9.23 20.09 1.46
C LEU A 26 -8.60 19.41 0.23
N VAL A 27 -9.34 19.37 -0.88
CA VAL A 27 -8.81 18.96 -2.18
C VAL A 27 -7.92 20.06 -2.74
N ILE A 28 -6.69 19.72 -3.12
CA ILE A 28 -5.69 20.63 -3.69
C ILE A 28 -5.28 20.11 -5.07
N GLU A 29 -5.41 20.94 -6.11
CA GLU A 29 -5.14 20.54 -7.50
C GLU A 29 -3.65 20.59 -7.89
N SER A 30 -2.85 21.41 -7.21
CA SER A 30 -1.41 21.59 -7.51
C SER A 30 -0.59 21.85 -6.25
N PHE A 31 0.66 21.38 -6.25
CA PHE A 31 1.59 21.61 -5.14
C PHE A 31 2.11 23.06 -5.05
N ASP A 32 1.83 23.90 -6.05
CA ASP A 32 2.08 25.34 -5.97
C ASP A 32 1.05 26.09 -5.10
N ASP A 33 -0.07 25.46 -4.73
CA ASP A 33 -1.07 26.08 -3.85
C ASP A 33 -0.47 26.29 -2.43
N PRO A 34 -0.38 27.54 -1.93
CA PRO A 34 0.23 27.84 -0.64
C PRO A 34 -0.54 27.27 0.56
N SER A 35 -1.75 26.73 0.36
CA SER A 35 -2.49 26.00 1.39
C SER A 35 -1.80 24.70 1.84
N ILE A 36 -0.92 24.08 1.02
CA ILE A 36 -0.17 22.89 1.47
C ILE A 36 0.63 23.19 2.74
N PHE A 37 1.20 24.40 2.87
CA PHE A 37 1.99 24.81 4.04
C PHE A 37 1.15 25.03 5.32
N LYS A 38 -0.18 24.88 5.25
CA LYS A 38 -1.10 24.92 6.39
C LYS A 38 -1.53 23.53 6.86
N HIS A 39 -1.24 22.47 6.10
CA HIS A 39 -1.71 21.12 6.33
C HIS A 39 -0.53 20.15 6.52
N PRO A 40 -0.26 19.64 7.74
CA PRO A 40 0.94 18.85 8.02
C PRO A 40 0.93 17.45 7.37
N PHE A 41 -0.21 17.03 6.80
CA PHE A 41 -0.41 15.75 6.16
C PHE A 41 -1.03 15.94 4.77
N ILE A 42 -0.38 15.40 3.74
CA ILE A 42 -0.89 15.27 2.37
C ILE A 42 -1.14 13.78 2.10
N TYR A 43 -2.34 13.45 1.62
CA TYR A 43 -2.67 12.13 1.11
C TYR A 43 -2.90 12.21 -0.41
N ILE A 44 -2.34 11.26 -1.15
CA ILE A 44 -2.51 11.13 -2.60
C ILE A 44 -2.75 9.65 -2.92
N ASN A 45 -3.84 9.30 -3.59
CA ASN A 45 -3.90 8.02 -4.29
C ASN A 45 -3.26 8.20 -5.68
N TYR A 46 -2.30 7.32 -6.01
CA TYR A 46 -1.48 7.45 -7.20
C TYR A 46 -2.28 7.58 -8.51
N SER A 47 -3.43 6.90 -8.63
CA SER A 47 -4.24 6.92 -9.86
C SER A 47 -5.32 8.00 -9.90
N ASP A 48 -5.41 8.84 -8.87
CA ASP A 48 -6.33 9.98 -8.87
C ASP A 48 -5.65 11.22 -9.49
N ARG A 49 -4.30 11.20 -9.61
CA ARG A 49 -3.50 12.15 -10.40
C ARG A 49 -3.16 11.55 -11.79
N GLN A 50 -3.45 12.30 -12.86
CA GLN A 50 -3.29 11.82 -14.25
C GLN A 50 -1.83 11.75 -14.71
N ASP A 51 -1.03 12.75 -14.31
CA ASP A 51 0.37 12.92 -14.72
C ASP A 51 1.25 13.26 -13.50
N TRP A 52 2.34 12.52 -13.31
CA TRP A 52 3.29 12.70 -12.22
C TRP A 52 4.49 13.59 -12.58
N GLN A 53 4.55 14.13 -13.81
CA GLN A 53 5.50 15.18 -14.17
C GLN A 53 5.10 16.49 -13.48
N LEU A 54 5.84 16.84 -12.43
CA LEU A 54 5.65 18.10 -11.70
C LEU A 54 6.43 19.25 -12.37
N THR A 55 5.89 20.46 -12.29
CA THR A 55 6.66 21.65 -12.67
C THR A 55 7.85 21.88 -11.72
N GLU A 56 8.84 22.68 -12.13
CA GLU A 56 9.91 23.09 -11.21
C GLU A 56 9.38 23.83 -9.99
N SER A 57 8.33 24.65 -10.12
CA SER A 57 7.74 25.35 -8.99
C SER A 57 7.07 24.38 -8.00
N GLU A 58 6.30 23.40 -8.50
CA GLU A 58 5.70 22.32 -7.69
C GLU A 58 6.77 21.47 -6.99
N LYS A 59 7.85 21.09 -7.68
CA LYS A 59 8.97 20.34 -7.07
C LYS A 59 9.62 21.14 -5.95
N GLN A 60 9.90 22.43 -6.17
CA GLN A 60 10.44 23.30 -5.12
C GLN A 60 9.45 23.55 -3.98
N ALA A 61 8.14 23.55 -4.24
CA ALA A 61 7.11 23.67 -3.21
C ALA A 61 7.03 22.41 -2.34
N LEU A 62 7.03 21.22 -2.95
CA LEU A 62 7.12 19.94 -2.23
C LEU A 62 8.43 19.80 -1.43
N LYS A 63 9.57 20.24 -1.99
CA LYS A 63 10.85 20.26 -1.26
C LYS A 63 10.72 21.07 0.04
N ARG A 64 10.24 22.32 -0.08
CA ARG A 64 9.98 23.19 1.09
C ARG A 64 8.94 22.62 2.05
N TYR A 65 7.95 21.87 1.56
CA TYR A 65 6.93 21.24 2.39
C TYR A 65 7.53 20.14 3.27
N ILE A 66 8.33 19.26 2.67
CA ILE A 66 9.05 18.17 3.33
C ILE A 66 10.07 18.71 4.35
N GLU A 67 10.89 19.69 3.95
CA GLU A 67 11.87 20.38 4.82
C GLU A 67 11.23 21.09 6.02
N ARG A 68 9.93 21.45 5.92
CA ARG A 68 9.17 22.09 7.01
C ARG A 68 8.47 21.10 7.94
N GLY A 69 8.72 19.80 7.79
CA GLY A 69 8.10 18.76 8.61
C GLY A 69 6.80 18.18 8.03
N GLY A 70 6.39 18.57 6.82
CA GLY A 70 5.24 17.97 6.16
C GLY A 70 5.39 16.46 5.93
N PHE A 71 4.27 15.72 5.96
CA PHE A 71 4.23 14.28 5.74
C PHE A 71 3.36 13.95 4.52
N ILE A 72 3.88 13.15 3.60
CA ILE A 72 3.17 12.75 2.37
C ILE A 72 2.90 11.24 2.42
N PHE A 73 1.62 10.84 2.36
CA PHE A 73 1.22 9.45 2.17
C PHE A 73 0.70 9.22 0.75
N ILE A 74 1.37 8.33 0.00
CA ILE A 74 1.04 7.94 -1.37
C ILE A 74 0.44 6.52 -1.36
N ASP A 75 -0.89 6.44 -1.37
CA ASP A 75 -1.63 5.20 -1.57
C ASP A 75 -1.51 4.74 -3.04
N ALA A 76 -1.42 3.43 -3.27
CA ALA A 76 -1.13 2.84 -4.59
C ALA A 76 0.18 3.32 -5.28
N GLY A 77 1.07 4.01 -4.55
CA GLY A 77 2.41 4.41 -4.99
C GLY A 77 3.39 3.24 -5.18
N ILE A 78 3.00 2.06 -4.72
CA ILE A 78 3.63 0.77 -5.03
C ILE A 78 2.66 -0.04 -5.88
N SER A 79 3.17 -0.68 -6.95
CA SER A 79 2.42 -1.64 -7.75
C SER A 79 3.38 -2.58 -8.44
N ALA A 80 3.11 -3.90 -8.36
CA ALA A 80 3.79 -4.86 -9.20
C ALA A 80 3.55 -4.56 -10.69
N SER A 81 4.58 -4.74 -11.51
CA SER A 81 4.59 -4.40 -12.94
C SER A 81 3.43 -5.04 -13.71
N PHE A 82 3.11 -6.30 -13.40
CA PHE A 82 2.06 -7.07 -14.07
C PHE A 82 0.65 -6.48 -13.90
N LEU A 83 0.37 -5.70 -12.85
CA LEU A 83 -0.94 -5.05 -12.64
C LEU A 83 -1.20 -3.90 -13.63
N GLY A 84 -0.14 -3.37 -14.25
CA GLY A 84 -0.19 -2.21 -15.13
C GLY A 84 -0.24 -0.87 -14.39
N THR A 85 -0.04 0.21 -15.15
CA THR A 85 0.20 1.54 -14.59
C THR A 85 -1.06 2.27 -14.12
N GLN A 86 -2.09 2.37 -14.97
CA GLN A 86 -3.32 3.14 -14.71
C GLN A 86 -4.58 2.41 -15.21
N ASN A 87 -5.07 1.40 -14.48
CA ASN A 87 -6.33 0.72 -14.82
C ASN A 87 -7.13 0.39 -13.54
N ALA A 88 -8.39 0.00 -13.71
CA ALA A 88 -9.25 -0.37 -12.58
C ALA A 88 -8.77 -1.63 -11.80
N ARG A 89 -7.82 -2.40 -12.35
CA ARG A 89 -7.26 -3.63 -11.74
C ARG A 89 -6.15 -3.30 -10.74
N SER A 90 -5.22 -2.40 -11.08
CA SER A 90 -4.17 -1.95 -10.15
C SER A 90 -4.75 -1.20 -8.93
N GLN A 91 -5.89 -0.53 -9.12
CA GLN A 91 -6.68 0.07 -8.04
C GLN A 91 -7.58 -0.92 -7.28
N GLY A 92 -7.79 -2.13 -7.82
CA GLY A 92 -8.63 -3.18 -7.22
C GLY A 92 -7.86 -4.31 -6.54
N GLN A 93 -6.53 -4.34 -6.67
CA GLN A 93 -5.68 -5.41 -6.12
C GLN A 93 -4.42 -4.86 -5.46
N SER A 94 -4.17 -5.31 -4.22
CA SER A 94 -2.92 -5.07 -3.52
C SER A 94 -1.93 -6.22 -3.79
N PHE A 95 -0.70 -5.90 -4.19
CA PHE A 95 0.40 -6.86 -4.34
C PHE A 95 1.67 -6.31 -3.69
N ALA A 96 2.41 -7.18 -3.00
CA ALA A 96 3.66 -6.83 -2.34
C ALA A 96 4.79 -6.74 -3.37
N GLU A 97 5.15 -5.52 -3.72
CA GLU A 97 6.37 -5.17 -4.44
C GLU A 97 7.18 -4.23 -3.52
N TRP A 98 8.46 -4.48 -3.31
CA TRP A 98 9.30 -3.67 -2.42
C TRP A 98 10.10 -2.61 -3.20
N ARG A 99 9.45 -2.03 -4.20
CA ARG A 99 9.87 -0.87 -4.98
C ARG A 99 8.68 0.07 -5.16
N VAL A 100 8.90 1.37 -5.05
CA VAL A 100 7.91 2.36 -5.51
C VAL A 100 7.85 2.35 -7.04
N ARG A 101 6.78 2.91 -7.60
CA ARG A 101 6.69 3.10 -9.05
C ARG A 101 7.88 3.94 -9.57
N PRO A 102 8.45 3.63 -10.75
CA PRO A 102 9.69 4.28 -11.21
C PRO A 102 9.58 5.81 -11.34
N ASP A 103 8.44 6.31 -11.82
CA ASP A 103 8.13 7.74 -11.94
C ASP A 103 8.14 8.46 -10.57
N LEU A 104 7.62 7.82 -9.51
CA LEU A 104 7.74 8.33 -8.15
C LEU A 104 9.18 8.30 -7.64
N ALA A 105 9.95 7.24 -7.94
CA ALA A 105 11.36 7.16 -7.55
C ALA A 105 12.18 8.30 -8.20
N GLU A 106 11.98 8.52 -9.49
CA GLU A 106 12.63 9.58 -10.27
C GLU A 106 12.21 10.97 -9.75
N LEU A 107 10.92 11.22 -9.59
CA LEU A 107 10.40 12.50 -9.08
C LEU A 107 10.98 12.86 -7.70
N PHE A 108 10.93 11.95 -6.74
CA PHE A 108 11.49 12.25 -5.41
C PHE A 108 13.02 12.32 -5.41
N LYS A 109 13.69 11.68 -6.38
CA LYS A 109 15.15 11.86 -6.57
C LYS A 109 15.51 13.26 -7.06
N GLU A 110 14.63 13.93 -7.79
CA GLU A 110 14.80 15.35 -8.17
C GLU A 110 14.47 16.31 -7.01
N ILE A 111 13.48 15.98 -6.18
CA ILE A 111 13.04 16.84 -5.06
C ILE A 111 14.02 16.80 -3.87
N VAL A 112 14.50 15.61 -3.50
CA VAL A 112 15.33 15.34 -2.30
C VAL A 112 16.48 14.37 -2.66
N PRO A 113 17.48 14.83 -3.43
CA PRO A 113 18.50 13.99 -4.06
C PRO A 113 19.46 13.29 -3.08
N GLU A 114 19.60 13.80 -1.86
CA GLU A 114 20.41 13.24 -0.78
C GLU A 114 19.89 11.88 -0.23
N THR A 115 18.65 11.53 -0.51
CA THR A 115 17.97 10.33 0.01
C THR A 115 17.32 9.52 -1.12
N SER A 116 16.58 8.47 -0.75
CA SER A 116 15.77 7.65 -1.66
C SER A 116 14.79 6.79 -0.85
N PHE A 117 13.73 6.30 -1.51
CA PHE A 117 12.85 5.31 -0.91
C PHE A 117 13.60 4.04 -0.51
N ARG A 118 13.29 3.53 0.68
CA ARG A 118 13.81 2.28 1.26
C ARG A 118 12.67 1.46 1.87
N PRO A 119 12.79 0.12 1.98
CA PRO A 119 11.85 -0.68 2.74
C PRO A 119 11.72 -0.15 4.17
N LEU A 120 10.49 0.19 4.57
CA LEU A 120 10.16 0.60 5.93
C LEU A 120 9.89 -0.68 6.74
N PRO A 121 10.78 -1.09 7.66
CA PRO A 121 10.65 -2.36 8.34
C PRO A 121 9.45 -2.36 9.28
N ARG A 122 8.85 -3.54 9.50
CA ARG A 122 7.70 -3.75 10.39
C ARG A 122 7.96 -3.35 11.86
N SER A 123 9.23 -3.19 12.24
CA SER A 123 9.68 -2.66 13.53
C SER A 123 9.62 -1.13 13.64
N HIS A 124 9.31 -0.40 12.57
CA HIS A 124 9.17 1.05 12.60
C HIS A 124 8.05 1.50 13.56
N GLY A 125 8.18 2.70 14.14
CA GLY A 125 7.21 3.25 15.10
C GLY A 125 5.79 3.35 14.53
N LEU A 126 5.70 3.71 13.24
CA LEU A 126 4.45 3.85 12.49
C LEU A 126 3.46 2.68 12.68
N PHE A 127 3.93 1.43 12.66
CA PHE A 127 3.06 0.25 12.76
C PHE A 127 2.50 -0.02 14.17
N ARG A 128 2.78 0.87 15.12
CA ARG A 128 2.38 0.78 16.53
C ARG A 128 2.08 2.15 17.17
N SER A 129 1.83 3.18 16.37
CA SER A 129 1.56 4.55 16.86
C SER A 129 0.26 4.65 17.64
N PHE A 130 -0.72 3.78 17.36
CA PHE A 130 -2.01 3.73 18.04
C PHE A 130 -2.52 2.29 18.20
N HIS A 131 -2.77 1.59 17.08
CA HIS A 131 -3.10 0.17 17.06
C HIS A 131 -1.82 -0.68 17.04
N VAL A 132 -1.83 -1.81 17.75
CA VAL A 132 -0.68 -2.73 17.86
C VAL A 132 -1.10 -4.16 17.55
N GLY A 133 -0.39 -4.81 16.63
CA GLY A 133 -0.66 -6.19 16.24
C GLY A 133 -1.61 -6.32 15.05
N LEU A 134 -2.21 -7.50 14.90
CA LEU A 134 -3.35 -7.74 14.02
C LEU A 134 -4.66 -7.50 14.77
N PRO A 135 -5.77 -7.17 14.08
CA PRO A 135 -7.11 -7.31 14.63
C PRO A 135 -7.45 -8.79 14.87
N ASP A 136 -8.57 -9.05 15.53
CA ASP A 136 -9.02 -10.43 15.79
C ASP A 136 -9.18 -11.21 14.48
N SER A 137 -8.40 -12.27 14.36
CA SER A 137 -8.37 -13.16 13.19
C SER A 137 -9.09 -14.49 13.44
N SER A 138 -9.73 -14.66 14.61
CA SER A 138 -10.39 -15.91 15.02
C SER A 138 -11.48 -16.38 14.05
N LEU A 139 -12.17 -15.44 13.39
CA LEU A 139 -13.24 -15.69 12.42
C LEU A 139 -12.74 -15.99 10.99
N LEU A 140 -11.44 -15.86 10.72
CA LEU A 140 -10.89 -16.21 9.41
C LEU A 140 -10.82 -17.75 9.23
N PRO A 141 -11.09 -18.28 8.02
CA PRO A 141 -10.81 -19.68 7.69
C PRO A 141 -9.36 -20.04 8.00
N ASP A 142 -9.10 -21.24 8.53
CA ASP A 142 -7.79 -21.60 9.11
C ASP A 142 -6.61 -21.35 8.15
N THR A 143 -6.73 -21.72 6.87
CA THR A 143 -5.68 -21.49 5.84
C THR A 143 -5.41 -20.00 5.59
N VAL A 144 -6.46 -19.18 5.58
CA VAL A 144 -6.36 -17.72 5.44
C VAL A 144 -5.79 -17.11 6.71
N ARG A 145 -6.19 -17.61 7.89
CA ARG A 145 -5.66 -17.16 9.20
C ARG A 145 -4.17 -17.48 9.32
N GLU A 146 -3.74 -18.69 8.98
CA GLU A 146 -2.34 -19.09 9.00
C GLU A 146 -1.49 -18.23 8.06
N PHE A 147 -1.94 -18.02 6.82
CA PHE A 147 -1.28 -17.09 5.91
C PHE A 147 -1.24 -15.66 6.49
N VAL A 148 -2.35 -15.18 7.06
CA VAL A 148 -2.45 -13.86 7.70
C VAL A 148 -1.55 -13.70 8.92
N VAL A 149 -1.32 -14.73 9.72
CA VAL A 149 -0.52 -14.66 10.96
C VAL A 149 0.96 -14.98 10.74
N ASN A 150 1.28 -15.84 9.77
CA ASN A 150 2.64 -16.35 9.55
C ASN A 150 3.35 -15.74 8.32
N GLU A 151 2.60 -15.32 7.29
CA GLU A 151 3.16 -14.78 6.04
C GLU A 151 2.79 -13.33 5.73
N LYS A 152 1.58 -12.88 6.06
CA LYS A 152 1.25 -11.44 6.10
C LYS A 152 1.72 -10.86 7.44
N TRP A 153 1.38 -11.59 8.50
CA TRP A 153 1.91 -11.49 9.86
C TRP A 153 3.45 -11.65 9.83
N PRO A 154 4.19 -11.47 10.93
CA PRO A 154 4.90 -10.21 11.22
C PRO A 154 5.75 -9.57 10.11
N GLN A 155 5.91 -10.20 8.93
CA GLN A 155 6.80 -9.78 7.84
C GLN A 155 6.25 -10.07 6.42
N GLY A 156 5.02 -9.67 6.07
CA GLY A 156 4.69 -9.67 4.64
C GLY A 156 3.36 -9.09 4.13
N SER A 157 3.24 -9.20 2.81
CA SER A 157 2.12 -8.80 1.93
C SER A 157 1.78 -7.31 1.81
N TYR A 158 2.11 -6.46 2.79
CA TYR A 158 1.97 -5.00 2.68
C TYR A 158 3.34 -4.35 2.71
N SER A 159 3.91 -4.21 1.52
CA SER A 159 5.13 -3.44 1.36
C SER A 159 4.89 -1.98 1.70
N SER A 160 5.89 -1.38 2.31
CA SER A 160 5.89 0.03 2.70
C SER A 160 7.26 0.57 2.38
N MET A 161 7.31 1.58 1.53
CA MET A 161 8.56 2.24 1.15
C MET A 161 8.55 3.63 1.76
N GLY A 162 9.50 3.87 2.67
CA GLY A 162 9.68 5.16 3.32
C GLY A 162 10.82 5.93 2.68
N LEU A 163 10.69 7.25 2.60
CA LEU A 163 11.78 8.17 2.30
C LEU A 163 11.97 9.09 3.52
N ASP A 164 13.17 9.04 4.08
CA ASP A 164 13.57 9.80 5.26
C ASP A 164 14.25 11.11 4.83
N VAL A 165 13.89 12.22 5.48
CA VAL A 165 14.57 13.51 5.41
C VAL A 165 14.85 13.98 6.84
N ASP A 166 16.07 14.44 7.09
CA ASP A 166 16.55 14.87 8.42
C ASP A 166 16.27 13.87 9.57
N GLY A 167 16.33 12.57 9.25
CA GLY A 167 16.10 11.48 10.22
C GLY A 167 14.64 11.18 10.54
N ARG A 168 13.68 11.83 9.85
CA ARG A 168 12.25 11.61 9.98
C ARG A 168 11.69 11.02 8.69
N LEU A 169 10.80 10.03 8.79
CA LEU A 169 10.00 9.54 7.67
C LEU A 169 9.12 10.68 7.14
N ALA A 170 9.42 11.18 5.94
CA ALA A 170 8.73 12.32 5.34
C ALA A 170 7.75 11.92 4.24
N VAL A 171 8.05 10.84 3.50
CA VAL A 171 7.16 10.30 2.45
C VAL A 171 7.00 8.80 2.67
N LEU A 172 5.75 8.34 2.67
CA LEU A 172 5.38 6.93 2.72
C LEU A 172 4.67 6.56 1.42
N ALA A 173 5.13 5.52 0.74
CA ALA A 173 4.43 4.89 -0.37
C ALA A 173 4.03 3.45 -0.01
N MET A 174 2.80 3.06 -0.36
CA MET A 174 2.26 1.72 -0.14
C MET A 174 1.49 1.21 -1.37
N PRO A 175 1.19 -0.10 -1.47
CA PRO A 175 0.16 -0.60 -2.38
C PRO A 175 -1.19 0.03 -2.07
N VAL A 176 -2.19 -0.18 -2.94
CA VAL A 176 -3.56 0.27 -2.63
C VAL A 176 -4.05 -0.38 -1.33
N ILE A 177 -4.35 0.45 -0.34
CA ILE A 177 -4.97 0.10 0.94
C ILE A 177 -6.21 0.96 1.25
N ALA A 178 -6.44 2.05 0.50
CA ALA A 178 -7.68 2.86 0.56
C ALA A 178 -8.98 2.04 0.41
N MET A 179 -8.92 0.90 -0.29
CA MET A 179 -9.99 -0.09 -0.38
C MET A 179 -10.53 -0.53 1.00
N GLY A 180 -9.71 -0.46 2.04
CA GLY A 180 -10.04 -0.88 3.40
C GLY A 180 -10.93 0.09 4.18
N TRP A 181 -10.92 1.38 3.85
CA TRP A 181 -11.69 2.40 4.59
C TRP A 181 -12.63 3.24 3.72
N GLY A 182 -12.56 3.11 2.38
CA GLY A 182 -13.47 3.80 1.46
C GLY A 182 -14.93 3.39 1.66
N ARG A 183 -15.74 4.30 2.17
CA ARG A 183 -17.21 4.19 2.31
C ARG A 183 -17.92 5.08 1.29
N ASN A 184 -19.17 4.77 1.00
CA ASN A 184 -20.05 5.65 0.23
C ASN A 184 -20.83 6.62 1.14
N GLU A 185 -21.58 7.55 0.54
CA GLU A 185 -22.42 8.55 1.21
C GLU A 185 -23.39 8.01 2.27
N VAL A 186 -23.73 6.71 2.22
CA VAL A 186 -24.61 6.03 3.20
C VAL A 186 -23.84 5.14 4.20
N GLY A 187 -22.53 5.36 4.34
CA GLY A 187 -21.66 4.72 5.31
C GLY A 187 -21.31 3.25 5.03
N LYS A 188 -21.69 2.70 3.88
CA LYS A 188 -21.37 1.30 3.50
C LYS A 188 -20.01 1.22 2.83
N TRP A 189 -19.28 0.13 3.07
CA TRP A 189 -18.04 -0.18 2.36
C TRP A 189 -18.26 -0.20 0.84
N THR A 190 -17.36 0.48 0.11
CA THR A 190 -17.40 0.57 -1.37
C THR A 190 -16.90 -0.70 -2.07
N ARG A 191 -16.22 -1.59 -1.33
CA ARG A 191 -15.61 -2.81 -1.83
C ARG A 191 -15.93 -3.99 -0.92
N SER A 192 -15.97 -5.19 -1.51
CA SER A 192 -15.70 -6.43 -0.78
C SER A 192 -14.24 -6.80 -1.05
N ILE A 193 -13.52 -7.23 -0.01
CA ILE A 193 -12.09 -7.49 -0.06
C ILE A 193 -11.84 -8.99 0.11
N GLY A 194 -11.23 -9.60 -0.90
CA GLY A 194 -10.68 -10.95 -0.79
C GLY A 194 -9.19 -10.94 -0.45
N PHE A 195 -8.70 -12.05 0.09
CA PHE A 195 -7.27 -12.27 0.32
C PHE A 195 -6.71 -13.27 -0.68
N ARG A 196 -5.63 -12.84 -1.35
CA ARG A 196 -4.75 -13.72 -2.12
C ARG A 196 -3.74 -14.37 -1.16
N ILE A 197 -3.69 -15.69 -1.11
CA ILE A 197 -2.75 -16.48 -0.31
C ILE A 197 -1.86 -17.34 -1.22
N ARG A 198 -0.68 -17.75 -0.73
CA ARG A 198 0.26 -18.61 -1.47
C ARG A 198 0.19 -20.04 -0.96
N GLU A 199 -0.42 -20.94 -1.73
CA GLU A 199 -0.61 -22.34 -1.36
C GLU A 199 0.49 -23.23 -1.96
N SER A 200 0.95 -24.20 -1.16
CA SER A 200 1.84 -25.28 -1.59
C SER A 200 1.15 -26.64 -1.41
N ALA A 201 1.59 -27.64 -2.17
CA ALA A 201 1.13 -29.03 -2.04
C ALA A 201 2.24 -29.99 -2.48
N GLU A 202 2.15 -31.25 -2.08
CA GLU A 202 3.12 -32.29 -2.47
C GLU A 202 3.16 -32.46 -4.00
N GLY A 203 4.37 -32.49 -4.58
CA GLY A 203 4.60 -32.56 -6.02
C GLY A 203 4.12 -31.33 -6.82
N LEU A 204 3.67 -30.26 -6.16
CA LEU A 204 3.19 -29.05 -6.84
C LEU A 204 4.33 -28.34 -7.57
N SER A 205 5.52 -28.27 -6.98
CA SER A 205 6.62 -27.50 -7.56
C SER A 205 7.19 -28.16 -8.81
N ASP A 206 7.32 -29.48 -8.82
CA ASP A 206 7.69 -30.24 -10.03
C ASP A 206 6.68 -29.95 -11.15
N ARG A 207 5.39 -30.11 -10.86
CA ARG A 207 4.28 -29.89 -11.82
C ARG A 207 4.20 -28.45 -12.34
N LEU A 208 4.53 -27.44 -11.53
CA LEU A 208 4.54 -26.04 -11.96
C LEU A 208 5.79 -25.68 -12.76
N SER A 209 6.94 -26.27 -12.44
CA SER A 209 8.19 -26.05 -13.19
C SER A 209 8.10 -26.55 -14.64
N GLU A 210 7.29 -27.58 -14.88
CA GLU A 210 6.98 -28.12 -16.21
C GLU A 210 5.78 -27.43 -16.90
N ALA A 211 5.01 -26.60 -16.17
CA ALA A 211 3.79 -26.00 -16.68
C ALA A 211 4.07 -24.79 -17.59
N TYR A 212 3.48 -24.80 -18.79
CA TYR A 212 3.56 -23.65 -19.69
C TYR A 212 2.76 -22.45 -19.15
N ALA A 213 3.45 -21.34 -18.89
CA ALA A 213 2.84 -20.07 -18.53
C ALA A 213 2.31 -19.34 -19.78
N SER A 214 1.12 -18.77 -19.70
CA SER A 214 0.55 -17.95 -20.76
C SER A 214 1.07 -16.51 -20.71
N GLY A 215 2.13 -16.22 -21.48
CA GLY A 215 2.75 -14.90 -21.55
C GLY A 215 4.04 -14.79 -20.74
N GLU A 216 4.69 -13.63 -20.84
CA GLU A 216 5.98 -13.39 -20.16
C GLU A 216 5.83 -13.41 -18.62
N PRO A 217 6.81 -13.97 -17.90
CA PRO A 217 6.89 -13.85 -16.45
C PRO A 217 7.26 -12.42 -16.02
N PHE A 218 6.97 -12.08 -14.77
CA PHE A 218 7.23 -10.77 -14.19
C PHE A 218 8.10 -10.90 -12.94
N GLU A 219 9.21 -10.18 -12.89
CA GLU A 219 10.01 -10.03 -11.67
C GLU A 219 9.29 -9.13 -10.66
N VAL A 220 9.26 -9.55 -9.39
CA VAL A 220 8.79 -8.74 -8.26
C VAL A 220 9.78 -8.83 -7.10
N THR A 221 10.08 -7.70 -6.46
CA THR A 221 11.08 -7.62 -5.37
C THR A 221 10.46 -7.96 -4.02
N ARG A 222 11.17 -8.76 -3.21
CA ARG A 222 10.89 -9.05 -1.81
C ARG A 222 11.48 -7.98 -0.87
N GLU A 223 11.07 -8.00 0.40
CA GLU A 223 11.60 -7.12 1.47
C GLU A 223 13.12 -7.27 1.64
N ASP A 224 13.62 -8.50 1.46
CA ASP A 224 15.04 -8.85 1.55
C ASP A 224 15.86 -8.53 0.27
N GLY A 225 15.24 -7.87 -0.72
CA GLY A 225 15.86 -7.46 -1.97
C GLY A 225 16.01 -8.57 -3.01
N ARG A 226 15.65 -9.83 -2.71
CA ARG A 226 15.62 -10.91 -3.71
C ARG A 226 14.39 -10.79 -4.62
N THR A 227 14.44 -11.49 -5.74
CA THR A 227 13.38 -11.49 -6.77
C THR A 227 12.55 -12.77 -6.71
N ASP A 228 11.23 -12.62 -6.63
CA ASP A 228 10.26 -13.68 -6.94
C ASP A 228 9.82 -13.53 -8.40
N ILE A 229 9.63 -14.65 -9.12
CA ILE A 229 9.16 -14.67 -10.51
C ILE A 229 7.66 -15.00 -10.52
N ILE A 230 6.85 -14.04 -10.96
CA ILE A 230 5.39 -14.11 -10.99
C ILE A 230 4.90 -14.50 -12.37
N TYR A 231 4.10 -15.56 -12.44
CA TYR A 231 3.43 -16.01 -13.65
C TYR A 231 1.96 -15.63 -13.59
N THR A 232 1.41 -15.13 -14.71
CA THR A 232 0.01 -14.67 -14.77
C THR A 232 -0.80 -15.47 -15.78
N GLN A 233 -2.09 -15.63 -15.50
CA GLN A 233 -3.09 -16.04 -16.47
C GLN A 233 -4.12 -14.92 -16.65
N ASN A 234 -4.82 -14.92 -17.79
CA ASN A 234 -5.95 -14.02 -18.07
C ASN A 234 -5.65 -12.52 -17.87
N GLN A 235 -4.46 -12.08 -18.30
CA GLN A 235 -4.02 -10.66 -18.29
C GLN A 235 -4.00 -10.03 -16.88
N ALA A 236 -2.87 -10.11 -16.18
CA ALA A 236 -2.58 -9.45 -14.90
C ALA A 236 -3.13 -10.10 -13.61
N MET A 237 -3.60 -11.36 -13.64
CA MET A 237 -3.88 -12.10 -12.40
C MET A 237 -2.71 -13.03 -12.07
N ALA A 238 -1.97 -12.74 -11.00
CA ALA A 238 -0.92 -13.60 -10.50
C ALA A 238 -1.50 -14.99 -10.19
N SER A 239 -0.95 -16.03 -10.81
CA SER A 239 -1.48 -17.41 -10.77
C SER A 239 -0.53 -18.36 -10.05
N TRP A 240 0.77 -18.25 -10.29
CA TRP A 240 1.79 -18.89 -9.46
C TRP A 240 3.04 -18.02 -9.36
N VAL A 241 3.87 -18.35 -8.37
CA VAL A 241 5.15 -17.73 -8.10
C VAL A 241 6.22 -18.82 -8.01
N GLN A 242 7.35 -18.61 -8.68
CA GLN A 242 8.62 -19.22 -8.31
C GLN A 242 9.32 -18.25 -7.35
N GLU A 243 9.51 -18.66 -6.12
CA GLU A 243 10.14 -17.82 -5.10
C GLU A 243 11.66 -17.77 -5.27
N ALA A 244 12.30 -16.74 -4.73
CA ALA A 244 13.75 -16.59 -4.66
C ALA A 244 14.51 -17.76 -3.98
N GLY A 245 13.80 -18.67 -3.30
CA GLY A 245 14.35 -19.92 -2.74
C GLY A 245 14.34 -21.12 -3.70
N GLY A 246 13.66 -21.01 -4.85
CA GLY A 246 13.41 -22.09 -5.80
C GLY A 246 12.05 -22.76 -5.65
N ASP A 247 11.35 -22.58 -4.52
CA ASP A 247 10.02 -23.12 -4.27
C ASP A 247 8.96 -22.52 -5.21
N TRP A 248 8.01 -23.34 -5.67
CA TRP A 248 6.89 -22.89 -6.49
C TRP A 248 5.56 -23.02 -5.75
N ARG A 249 4.76 -21.95 -5.75
CA ARG A 249 3.46 -21.87 -5.06
C ARG A 249 2.37 -21.26 -5.94
N VAL A 250 1.12 -21.69 -5.75
CA VAL A 250 -0.06 -21.15 -6.45
C VAL A 250 -0.64 -19.98 -5.65
N PHE A 251 -1.09 -18.93 -6.33
CA PHE A 251 -1.91 -17.90 -5.73
C PHE A 251 -3.38 -18.30 -5.76
N GLN A 252 -3.99 -18.48 -4.59
CA GLN A 252 -5.44 -18.67 -4.45
C GLN A 252 -6.10 -17.43 -3.86
N TYR A 253 -7.27 -17.07 -4.39
CA TYR A 253 -8.02 -15.89 -3.98
C TYR A 253 -9.27 -16.31 -3.21
N HIS A 254 -9.28 -16.01 -1.91
CA HIS A 254 -10.35 -16.36 -0.98
C HIS A 254 -11.23 -15.14 -0.71
N TYR A 255 -12.55 -15.30 -0.83
CA TYR A 255 -13.55 -14.26 -0.59
C TYR A 255 -14.63 -14.79 0.34
N SER A 256 -14.87 -14.08 1.45
CA SER A 256 -15.98 -14.28 2.36
C SER A 256 -16.31 -12.97 3.08
N GLN A 257 -17.43 -12.92 3.80
CA GLN A 257 -17.79 -11.74 4.59
C GLN A 257 -16.75 -11.49 5.70
N GLU A 258 -16.33 -12.55 6.38
CA GLU A 258 -15.35 -12.54 7.47
C GLU A 258 -13.98 -12.04 6.98
N ILE A 259 -13.54 -12.49 5.80
CA ILE A 259 -12.29 -12.01 5.16
C ILE A 259 -12.40 -10.52 4.83
N SER A 260 -13.54 -10.08 4.30
CA SER A 260 -13.77 -8.68 3.94
C SER A 260 -13.79 -7.77 5.17
N ASP A 261 -14.52 -8.14 6.21
CA ASP A 261 -14.63 -7.36 7.46
C ASP A 261 -13.28 -7.29 8.18
N TYR A 262 -12.56 -8.42 8.28
CA TYR A 262 -11.20 -8.45 8.80
C TYR A 262 -10.28 -7.49 8.04
N ALA A 263 -10.35 -7.51 6.70
CA ALA A 263 -9.53 -6.65 5.86
C ALA A 263 -9.85 -5.17 6.05
N HIS A 264 -11.13 -4.79 6.14
CA HIS A 264 -11.54 -3.41 6.45
C HIS A 264 -10.97 -2.96 7.78
N ILE A 265 -11.12 -3.76 8.86
CA ILE A 265 -10.56 -3.42 10.17
C ILE A 265 -9.04 -3.27 10.09
N PHE A 266 -8.33 -4.24 9.52
CA PHE A 266 -6.86 -4.24 9.44
C PHE A 266 -6.32 -3.00 8.70
N TYR A 267 -6.88 -2.68 7.53
CA TYR A 267 -6.46 -1.52 6.77
C TYR A 267 -6.83 -0.19 7.44
N THR A 268 -8.03 -0.08 8.04
CA THR A 268 -8.41 1.12 8.80
C THR A 268 -7.48 1.32 10.00
N GLN A 269 -7.11 0.26 10.72
CA GLN A 269 -6.12 0.34 11.82
C GLN A 269 -4.76 0.83 11.32
N LEU A 270 -4.30 0.33 10.18
CA LEU A 270 -3.05 0.78 9.54
C LEU A 270 -3.13 2.25 9.10
N GLY A 271 -4.24 2.68 8.49
CA GLY A 271 -4.47 4.07 8.11
C GLY A 271 -4.45 5.02 9.32
N VAL A 272 -5.16 4.65 10.40
CA VAL A 272 -5.15 5.41 11.67
C VAL A 272 -3.72 5.50 12.23
N ASN A 273 -2.95 4.41 12.17
CA ASN A 273 -1.54 4.39 12.57
C ASN A 273 -0.66 5.33 11.74
N ILE A 274 -0.87 5.43 10.42
CA ILE A 274 -0.15 6.36 9.53
C ILE A 274 -0.46 7.81 9.92
N VAL A 275 -1.74 8.16 10.12
CA VAL A 275 -2.14 9.52 10.51
C VAL A 275 -1.63 9.86 11.91
N VAL A 276 -1.82 9.00 12.91
CA VAL A 276 -1.31 9.25 14.26
C VAL A 276 0.20 9.40 14.27
N TYR A 277 0.95 8.60 13.50
CA TYR A 277 2.39 8.77 13.34
C TYR A 277 2.75 10.18 12.82
N ALA A 278 2.14 10.59 11.70
CA ALA A 278 2.43 11.87 11.03
C ALA A 278 2.13 13.12 11.87
N PHE A 279 1.26 13.01 12.89
CA PHE A 279 0.93 14.10 13.81
C PHE A 279 1.70 14.02 15.15
N THR A 280 2.58 13.04 15.35
CA THR A 280 3.29 12.82 16.63
C THR A 280 4.81 12.66 16.51
N HIS A 281 5.37 12.55 15.30
CA HIS A 281 6.79 12.30 15.01
C HIS A 281 7.30 13.14 13.82
#